data_AF-A0A2L0F893-F1
#
_entry.id   AF-A0A2L0F893-F1
#
_cell.length_a   1.000
_cell.length_b   1.000
_cell.length_c   1.000
_cell.angle_alpha   90.00
_cell.angle_beta   90.00
_cell.angle_gamma   90.00
#
_symmetry.space_group_name_H-M   'P 1'
#
loop_
_entity.id
_entity.type
_entity.pdbx_description
1 polymer ?
#
loop_
_entity_poly.entity_id
_entity_poly.type
_entity_poly.pdbx_seq_one_letter_code
_entity_poly.pdbx_strand_id
1 'polypeptide(L)'
;MASVGLPAAEAARALEGHEGRLCVAAINDPGSVVLSGEARALAELVARLSQQGVACRRLDVAYAFHAPFMAPSESDLVAAIGPIERRRAALPFYSAVTGARLAGAELDAAYWARNVRQPVQFARAVEAAIADQHRAFLEVAPRPVLSGSLEQCLAAAGVEGSAVPTLRRDKDGLSCLMQSIAALYACGCAVDFRRLYPEGGRVVSLPTYPWQRQRYWLSSAPGRRGGRPSASTDGGDGGVAPGDAASLGDAGDVPAEAAVHADAAAARGVDAAAWLARLRALPPEARAAEVEAAVRADVAAALLLPEAAEIPADCPLRELGMDSLMAVNLRHELSARTGQPVPSTLAFDYPTVQEIARYVLDDLLPEGRGAPGDDTAASGADGDVR
;
A
#
# COMPACT_ATOMS: atom_id res chain seq x y z
N MET A 1 18.13 14.17 -0.81
CA MET A 1 16.93 14.73 -1.49
C MET A 1 16.04 15.47 -0.50
N ALA A 2 15.25 16.43 -0.97
CA ALA A 2 14.30 17.19 -0.15
C ALA A 2 13.02 17.51 -0.94
N SER A 3 11.85 17.36 -0.32
CA SER A 3 10.59 17.86 -0.85
C SER A 3 10.47 19.35 -0.53
N VAL A 4 10.05 20.15 -1.51
CA VAL A 4 9.97 21.60 -1.43
C VAL A 4 8.64 22.05 -2.03
N GLY A 5 7.88 22.83 -1.27
CA GLY A 5 6.60 23.41 -1.69
C GLY A 5 6.78 24.61 -2.59
N LEU A 6 7.30 24.40 -3.80
CA LEU A 6 7.42 25.40 -4.86
C LEU A 6 6.93 24.83 -6.20
N PRO A 7 6.34 25.66 -7.06
CA PRO A 7 6.17 25.34 -8.47
C PRO A 7 7.51 25.06 -9.15
N ALA A 8 7.49 24.20 -10.18
CA ALA A 8 8.71 23.79 -10.89
C ALA A 8 9.53 24.98 -11.46
N ALA A 9 8.86 26.02 -11.96
CA ALA A 9 9.52 27.22 -12.47
C ALA A 9 10.20 28.06 -11.37
N GLU A 10 9.63 28.09 -10.16
CA GLU A 10 10.24 28.75 -9.00
C GLU A 10 11.40 27.93 -8.44
N ALA A 11 11.25 26.62 -8.37
CA ALA A 11 12.33 25.72 -8.00
C ALA A 11 13.52 25.82 -8.96
N ALA A 12 13.28 25.91 -10.28
CA ALA A 12 14.32 26.12 -11.28
C ALA A 12 15.09 27.43 -11.03
N ARG A 13 14.39 28.54 -10.76
CA ARG A 13 15.02 29.81 -10.40
C ARG A 13 15.83 29.73 -9.10
N ALA A 14 15.33 29.00 -8.10
CA ALA A 14 16.04 28.80 -6.84
C ALA A 14 17.32 27.97 -6.99
N LEU A 15 17.45 27.20 -8.07
CA LEU A 15 18.61 26.37 -8.40
C LEU A 15 19.67 27.10 -9.24
N GLU A 16 19.41 28.32 -9.72
CA GLU A 16 20.39 29.13 -10.45
C GLU A 16 21.66 29.32 -9.61
N GLY A 17 22.83 29.06 -10.20
CA GLY A 17 24.13 29.06 -9.52
C GLY A 17 24.51 27.74 -8.83
N HIS A 18 23.64 26.73 -8.87
CA HIS A 18 23.91 25.37 -8.38
C HIS A 18 23.89 24.33 -9.51
N GLU A 19 24.11 24.78 -10.76
CA GLU A 19 24.13 23.91 -11.94
C GLU A 19 25.18 22.80 -11.74
N GLY A 20 24.76 21.55 -11.95
CA GLY A 20 25.62 20.37 -11.77
C GLY A 20 25.73 19.85 -10.33
N ARG A 21 25.30 20.62 -9.32
CA ARG A 21 25.29 20.18 -7.91
C ARG A 21 23.89 19.79 -7.45
N LEU A 22 22.87 20.49 -7.91
CA LEU A 22 21.47 20.28 -7.56
C LEU A 22 20.59 20.22 -8.82
N CYS A 23 19.49 19.48 -8.74
CA CYS A 23 18.47 19.43 -9.78
C CYS A 23 17.08 19.15 -9.20
N VAL A 24 16.06 19.36 -10.02
CA VAL A 24 14.71 18.86 -9.76
C VAL A 24 14.69 17.36 -10.09
N ALA A 25 14.37 16.54 -9.10
CA ALA A 25 14.25 15.09 -9.21
C ALA A 25 12.81 14.62 -9.41
N ALA A 26 11.82 15.37 -8.94
CA ALA A 26 10.42 15.05 -9.18
C ALA A 26 9.56 16.31 -9.20
N ILE A 27 8.52 16.30 -10.02
CA ILE A 27 7.43 17.27 -10.02
C ILE A 27 6.17 16.49 -9.64
N ASN A 28 5.76 16.61 -8.38
CA ASN A 28 4.66 15.81 -7.83
C ASN A 28 3.32 16.47 -8.09
N ASP A 29 3.24 17.79 -7.98
CA ASP A 29 2.04 18.56 -8.22
C ASP A 29 2.41 20.01 -8.59
N PRO A 30 1.44 20.88 -8.96
CA PRO A 30 1.74 22.24 -9.39
C PRO A 30 2.49 23.11 -8.36
N GLY A 31 2.43 22.75 -7.07
CA GLY A 31 3.06 23.50 -5.98
C GLY A 31 4.15 22.72 -5.23
N SER A 32 4.56 21.53 -5.69
CA SER A 32 5.47 20.66 -4.96
C SER A 32 6.45 19.93 -5.88
N VAL A 33 7.72 20.08 -5.55
CA VAL A 33 8.83 19.39 -6.22
C VAL A 33 9.70 18.64 -5.22
N VAL A 34 10.52 17.72 -5.73
CA VAL A 34 11.63 17.12 -5.00
C VAL A 34 12.94 17.58 -5.61
N LEU A 35 13.84 18.06 -4.77
CA LEU A 35 15.20 18.42 -5.13
C LEU A 35 16.17 17.30 -4.76
N SER A 36 17.15 17.08 -5.63
CA SER A 36 18.20 16.07 -5.49
C SER A 36 19.56 16.65 -5.82
N GLY A 37 20.62 16.12 -5.22
CA GLY A 37 21.96 16.67 -5.37
C GLY A 37 22.86 16.53 -4.17
N GLU A 38 23.98 17.26 -4.21
CA GLU A 38 25.01 17.29 -3.18
C GLU A 38 24.43 17.69 -1.82
N ALA A 39 24.76 16.94 -0.78
CA ALA A 39 24.18 17.08 0.55
C ALA A 39 24.34 18.50 1.14
N ARG A 40 25.52 19.11 1.01
CA ARG A 40 25.80 20.44 1.55
C ARG A 40 25.04 21.53 0.79
N ALA A 41 25.14 21.55 -0.54
CA ALA A 41 24.39 22.49 -1.37
C ALA A 41 22.87 22.39 -1.11
N LEU A 42 22.35 21.17 -0.97
CA LEU A 42 20.94 20.94 -0.71
C LEU A 42 20.53 21.47 0.67
N ALA A 43 21.36 21.26 1.69
CA ALA A 43 21.09 21.77 3.04
C ALA A 43 21.09 23.30 3.08
N GLU A 44 22.05 23.95 2.42
CA GLU A 44 22.14 25.41 2.31
C GLU A 44 20.90 25.99 1.59
N LEU A 45 20.50 25.38 0.46
CA LEU A 45 19.31 25.79 -0.29
C LEU A 45 18.04 25.62 0.54
N VAL A 46 17.84 24.46 1.17
CA VAL A 46 16.66 24.17 2.00
C VAL A 46 16.56 25.13 3.19
N ALA A 47 17.68 25.44 3.85
CA ALA A 47 17.70 26.41 4.93
C ALA A 47 17.27 27.81 4.45
N ARG A 48 17.80 28.25 3.30
CA ARG A 48 17.42 29.54 2.69
C ARG A 48 15.94 29.60 2.35
N LEU A 49 15.41 28.57 1.69
CA LEU A 49 13.98 28.49 1.33
C LEU A 49 13.09 28.44 2.58
N SER A 50 13.50 27.72 3.62
CA SER A 50 12.76 27.66 4.88
C SER A 50 12.71 29.02 5.58
N GLN A 51 13.79 29.80 5.54
CA GLN A 51 13.81 31.18 6.05
C GLN A 51 12.88 32.12 5.27
N GLN A 52 12.60 31.81 4.01
CA GLN A 52 11.64 32.52 3.16
C GLN A 52 10.18 32.04 3.36
N GLY A 53 9.94 31.11 4.29
CA GLY A 53 8.61 30.58 4.58
C GLY A 53 8.16 29.44 3.65
N VAL A 54 9.04 28.93 2.80
CA VAL A 54 8.73 27.81 1.90
C VAL A 54 8.75 26.50 2.68
N ALA A 55 7.68 25.71 2.58
CA ALA A 55 7.61 24.39 3.20
C ALA A 55 8.68 23.46 2.61
N CYS A 56 9.59 22.98 3.46
CA CYS A 56 10.65 22.07 3.07
C CYS A 56 10.67 20.84 4.00
N ARG A 57 10.89 19.65 3.43
CA ARG A 57 11.05 18.40 4.17
C ARG A 57 12.23 17.62 3.63
N ARG A 58 13.22 17.33 4.49
CA ARG A 58 14.32 16.43 4.12
C ARG A 58 13.78 15.02 3.94
N LEU A 59 14.20 14.38 2.85
CA LEU A 59 13.92 12.96 2.62
C LEU A 59 15.12 12.15 3.09
N ASP A 60 14.85 11.13 3.88
CA ASP A 60 15.85 10.22 4.44
C ASP A 60 16.20 9.16 3.39
N VAL A 61 17.07 9.55 2.47
CA VAL A 61 17.59 8.71 1.39
C VAL A 61 19.08 8.97 1.26
N ALA A 62 19.84 7.88 1.18
CA ALA A 62 21.30 7.91 1.08
C ALA A 62 21.80 8.39 -0.30
N TYR A 63 20.94 8.31 -1.32
CA TYR A 63 21.32 8.58 -2.71
C TYR A 63 20.47 9.68 -3.35
N ALA A 64 21.04 10.31 -4.36
CA ALA A 64 20.43 11.40 -5.09
C ALA A 64 19.89 10.89 -6.44
N PHE A 65 18.79 10.14 -6.41
CA PHE A 65 18.14 9.63 -7.61
C PHE A 65 17.58 10.75 -8.48
N HIS A 66 17.23 10.40 -9.73
CA HIS A 66 16.57 11.28 -10.71
C HIS A 66 17.38 12.53 -11.02
N ALA A 67 18.69 12.35 -11.15
CA ALA A 67 19.63 13.44 -11.35
C ALA A 67 20.65 13.16 -12.46
N PRO A 68 21.19 14.20 -13.11
CA PRO A 68 22.18 14.06 -14.18
C PRO A 68 23.43 13.26 -13.79
N PHE A 69 23.86 13.35 -12.52
CA PHE A 69 25.05 12.64 -12.03
C PHE A 69 24.85 11.13 -11.84
N MET A 70 23.63 10.60 -12.08
CA MET A 70 23.41 9.14 -12.24
C MET A 70 23.79 8.61 -13.63
N ALA A 71 24.14 9.48 -14.59
CA ALA A 71 24.52 9.08 -15.95
C ALA A 71 25.62 8.00 -16.04
N PRO A 72 26.68 8.01 -15.20
CA PRO A 72 27.72 6.98 -15.27
C PRO A 72 27.21 5.57 -15.01
N SER A 73 26.15 5.40 -14.21
CA SER A 73 25.58 4.10 -13.86
C SER A 73 24.52 3.60 -14.87
N GLU A 74 24.22 4.39 -15.92
CA GLU A 74 23.17 4.04 -16.89
C GLU A 74 23.53 2.78 -17.68
N SER A 75 24.78 2.68 -18.16
CA SER A 75 25.26 1.50 -18.91
C SER A 75 25.27 0.25 -18.04
N ASP A 76 25.72 0.38 -16.79
CA ASP A 76 25.85 -0.75 -15.86
C ASP A 76 24.47 -1.27 -15.47
N LEU A 77 23.50 -0.37 -15.27
CA LEU A 77 22.12 -0.75 -14.99
C LEU A 77 21.45 -1.43 -16.19
N VAL A 78 21.66 -0.91 -17.41
CA VAL A 78 21.14 -1.56 -18.63
C VAL A 78 21.73 -2.96 -18.79
N ALA A 79 23.04 -3.11 -18.56
CA ALA A 79 23.71 -4.41 -18.63
C ALA A 79 23.21 -5.37 -17.54
N ALA A 80 23.02 -4.89 -16.31
CA ALA A 80 22.55 -5.68 -15.18
C ALA A 80 21.10 -6.16 -15.34
N ILE A 81 20.22 -5.31 -15.90
CA ILE A 81 18.85 -5.70 -16.21
C ILE A 81 18.81 -6.73 -17.34
N GLY A 82 19.68 -6.57 -18.35
CA GLY A 82 19.74 -7.46 -19.49
C GLY A 82 18.47 -7.42 -20.37
N PRO A 83 18.21 -8.46 -21.18
CA PRO A 83 17.05 -8.49 -22.05
C PRO A 83 15.75 -8.65 -21.24
N ILE A 84 14.79 -7.77 -21.51
CA ILE A 84 13.45 -7.82 -20.91
C ILE A 84 12.43 -8.22 -21.99
N GLU A 85 11.59 -9.22 -21.68
CA GLU A 85 10.43 -9.51 -22.51
C GLU A 85 9.38 -8.41 -22.32
N ARG A 86 9.03 -7.72 -23.42
CA ARG A 86 8.12 -6.57 -23.40
C ARG A 86 6.79 -6.96 -24.02
N ARG A 87 5.70 -6.60 -23.35
CA ARG A 87 4.34 -6.86 -23.80
C ARG A 87 3.54 -5.57 -23.82
N ARG A 88 2.51 -5.53 -24.66
CA ARG A 88 1.53 -4.44 -24.63
C ARG A 88 0.83 -4.47 -23.27
N ALA A 89 0.71 -3.32 -22.64
CA ALA A 89 0.02 -3.18 -21.37
C ALA A 89 -1.48 -3.48 -21.55
N ALA A 90 -2.01 -4.37 -20.72
CA ALA A 90 -3.44 -4.69 -20.68
C ALA A 90 -4.27 -3.52 -20.12
N LEU A 91 -3.66 -2.70 -19.26
CA LEU A 91 -4.23 -1.48 -18.70
C LEU A 91 -3.49 -0.25 -19.24
N PRO A 92 -4.16 0.93 -19.35
CA PRO A 92 -3.48 2.18 -19.64
C PRO A 92 -2.32 2.43 -18.67
N PHE A 93 -1.12 2.68 -19.21
CA PHE A 93 0.07 2.96 -18.43
C PHE A 93 0.52 4.40 -18.67
N TYR A 94 0.44 5.25 -17.64
CA TYR A 94 0.91 6.63 -17.69
C TYR A 94 2.31 6.69 -17.07
N SER A 95 3.30 6.97 -17.89
CA SER A 95 4.70 6.98 -17.48
C SER A 95 5.06 8.28 -16.81
N ALA A 96 5.54 8.22 -15.57
CA ALA A 96 6.15 9.37 -14.89
C ALA A 96 7.57 9.67 -15.40
N VAL A 97 8.10 8.94 -16.39
CA VAL A 97 9.36 9.31 -17.07
C VAL A 97 9.07 10.24 -18.23
N THR A 98 8.10 9.88 -19.08
CA THR A 98 7.74 10.66 -20.27
C THR A 98 6.66 11.70 -19.99
N GLY A 99 5.89 11.54 -18.91
CA GLY A 99 4.71 12.35 -18.61
C GLY A 99 3.51 12.03 -19.52
N ALA A 100 3.54 10.88 -20.20
CA ALA A 100 2.53 10.50 -21.20
C ALA A 100 2.13 9.03 -21.08
N ARG A 101 1.03 8.67 -21.75
CA ARG A 101 0.57 7.28 -21.88
C ARG A 101 1.47 6.50 -22.83
N LEU A 102 1.89 5.30 -22.41
CA LEU A 102 2.70 4.37 -23.22
C LEU A 102 1.92 3.09 -23.52
N ALA A 103 2.31 2.40 -24.60
CA ALA A 103 1.70 1.13 -24.98
C ALA A 103 2.24 -0.07 -24.18
N GLY A 104 3.39 0.07 -23.51
CA GLY A 104 4.04 -0.95 -22.69
C GLY A 104 5.21 -1.65 -23.39
N ALA A 105 5.23 -1.68 -24.72
CA ALA A 105 6.33 -2.24 -25.51
C ALA A 105 7.63 -1.41 -25.40
N GLU A 106 7.52 -0.15 -24.95
CA GLU A 106 8.62 0.79 -24.77
C GLU A 106 9.39 0.59 -23.45
N LEU A 107 8.92 -0.28 -22.55
CA LEU A 107 9.47 -0.50 -21.20
C LEU A 107 10.70 -1.43 -21.22
N ASP A 108 11.73 -1.05 -21.98
CA ASP A 108 13.00 -1.76 -22.06
C ASP A 108 13.98 -1.40 -20.92
N ALA A 109 15.14 -2.07 -20.89
CA ALA A 109 16.19 -1.79 -19.91
C ALA A 109 16.64 -0.31 -19.96
N ALA A 110 16.69 0.29 -21.15
CA ALA A 110 17.03 1.70 -21.31
C ALA A 110 15.95 2.62 -20.72
N TYR A 111 14.67 2.24 -20.78
CA TYR A 111 13.59 2.95 -20.11
C TYR A 111 13.76 2.95 -18.60
N TRP A 112 14.10 1.80 -18.01
CA TRP A 112 14.34 1.70 -16.56
C TRP A 112 15.59 2.49 -16.13
N ALA A 113 16.63 2.50 -16.95
CA ALA A 113 17.79 3.33 -16.71
C ALA A 113 17.46 4.84 -16.79
N ARG A 114 16.63 5.24 -17.77
CA ARG A 114 16.05 6.59 -17.81
C ARG A 114 15.17 6.88 -16.60
N ASN A 115 14.39 5.92 -16.10
CA ASN A 115 13.52 6.11 -14.94
C ASN A 115 14.33 6.49 -13.68
N VAL A 116 15.45 5.81 -13.44
CA VAL A 116 16.33 6.10 -12.30
C VAL A 116 17.06 7.44 -12.45
N ARG A 117 17.38 7.86 -13.69
CA ARG A 117 18.17 9.05 -13.97
C ARG A 117 17.36 10.33 -14.20
N GLN A 118 16.22 10.25 -14.87
CA GLN A 118 15.45 11.43 -15.28
C GLN A 118 14.50 11.89 -14.17
N PRO A 119 14.16 13.20 -14.15
CA PRO A 119 13.17 13.72 -13.22
C PRO A 119 11.81 13.02 -13.37
N VAL A 120 11.20 12.66 -12.25
CA VAL A 120 9.86 12.06 -12.21
C VAL A 120 8.80 13.12 -12.51
N GLN A 121 8.14 12.98 -13.66
CA GLN A 121 7.06 13.83 -14.17
C GLN A 121 5.68 13.34 -13.66
N PHE A 122 5.53 13.16 -12.34
CA PHE A 122 4.31 12.60 -11.77
C PHE A 122 3.08 13.48 -12.05
N ALA A 123 3.18 14.80 -11.85
CA ALA A 123 2.09 15.74 -12.14
C ALA A 123 1.61 15.61 -13.59
N ARG A 124 2.53 15.57 -14.57
CA ARG A 124 2.18 15.40 -15.99
C ARG A 124 1.52 14.05 -16.31
N ALA A 125 1.98 12.97 -15.69
CA ALA A 125 1.36 11.67 -15.86
C ALA A 125 -0.08 11.65 -15.32
N VAL A 126 -0.33 12.33 -14.20
CA VAL A 126 -1.67 12.49 -13.63
C VAL A 126 -2.53 13.39 -14.52
N GLU A 127 -2.00 14.50 -15.03
CA GLU A 127 -2.69 15.38 -15.99
C GLU A 127 -3.11 14.60 -17.24
N ALA A 128 -2.25 13.75 -17.78
CA ALA A 128 -2.57 12.88 -18.92
C ALA A 128 -3.70 11.90 -18.57
N ALA A 129 -3.71 11.32 -17.36
CA ALA A 129 -4.79 10.45 -16.91
C ALA A 129 -6.11 11.23 -16.71
N ILE A 130 -6.06 12.46 -16.21
CA ILE A 130 -7.23 13.33 -16.06
C ILE A 130 -7.79 13.69 -17.44
N ALA A 131 -6.93 14.00 -18.42
CA ALA A 131 -7.34 14.26 -19.79
C ALA A 131 -8.08 13.05 -20.41
N ASP A 132 -7.61 11.83 -20.12
CA ASP A 132 -8.25 10.55 -20.46
C ASP A 132 -9.48 10.22 -19.56
N GLN A 133 -10.02 11.22 -18.85
CA GLN A 133 -11.26 11.16 -18.06
C GLN A 133 -11.19 10.32 -16.77
N HIS A 134 -10.00 9.96 -16.28
CA HIS A 134 -9.87 9.33 -14.96
C HIS A 134 -10.13 10.34 -13.83
N ARG A 135 -10.93 9.94 -12.82
CA ARG A 135 -11.35 10.81 -11.69
C ARG A 135 -11.13 10.21 -10.31
N ALA A 136 -11.03 8.88 -10.21
CA ALA A 136 -10.73 8.18 -8.96
C ALA A 136 -9.31 7.61 -9.03
N PHE A 137 -8.49 7.95 -8.04
CA PHE A 137 -7.11 7.51 -7.91
C PHE A 137 -6.94 6.71 -6.62
N LEU A 138 -6.37 5.51 -6.72
CA LEU A 138 -6.03 4.67 -5.58
C LEU A 138 -4.50 4.67 -5.39
N GLU A 139 -4.03 5.16 -4.25
CA GLU A 139 -2.62 5.09 -3.88
C GLU A 139 -2.33 3.77 -3.17
N VAL A 140 -1.69 2.83 -3.89
CA VAL A 140 -1.29 1.53 -3.36
C VAL A 140 0.08 1.63 -2.69
N ALA A 141 0.08 1.88 -1.38
CA ALA A 141 1.27 2.07 -0.57
C ALA A 141 1.04 1.71 0.90
N PRO A 142 2.07 1.40 1.70
CA PRO A 142 1.96 1.16 3.15
C PRO A 142 1.56 2.41 3.95
N ARG A 143 1.65 3.59 3.34
CA ARG A 143 1.21 4.88 3.88
C ARG A 143 0.94 5.85 2.73
N PRO A 144 0.04 6.83 2.89
CA PRO A 144 -0.14 7.88 1.89
C PRO A 144 1.09 8.79 1.84
N VAL A 145 1.57 9.02 0.63
CA VAL A 145 2.64 9.96 0.28
C VAL A 145 2.16 10.89 -0.84
N LEU A 146 1.41 10.37 -1.81
CA LEU A 146 1.02 11.08 -3.03
C LEU A 146 -0.46 11.47 -3.10
N SER A 147 -1.31 10.98 -2.19
CA SER A 147 -2.74 11.31 -2.16
C SER A 147 -3.00 12.82 -2.18
N GLY A 148 -2.25 13.60 -1.40
CA GLY A 148 -2.35 15.06 -1.40
C GLY A 148 -1.94 15.68 -2.74
N SER A 149 -0.87 15.19 -3.37
CA SER A 149 -0.45 15.66 -4.71
C SER A 149 -1.47 15.32 -5.79
N LEU A 150 -2.11 14.16 -5.73
CA LEU A 150 -3.22 13.78 -6.62
C LEU A 150 -4.41 14.75 -6.49
N GLU A 151 -4.79 15.10 -5.25
CA GLU A 151 -5.84 16.10 -5.00
C GLU A 151 -5.48 17.48 -5.55
N GLN A 152 -4.21 17.92 -5.40
CA GLN A 152 -3.74 19.18 -5.99
C GLN A 152 -3.80 19.17 -7.52
N CYS A 153 -3.43 18.05 -8.16
CA CYS A 153 -3.53 17.92 -9.62
C CYS A 153 -5.00 17.96 -10.11
N LEU A 154 -5.91 17.29 -9.41
CA LEU A 154 -7.36 17.34 -9.70
C LEU A 154 -7.90 18.78 -9.57
N ALA A 155 -7.55 19.47 -8.49
CA ALA A 155 -7.96 20.85 -8.24
C ALA A 155 -7.42 21.81 -9.31
N ALA A 156 -6.15 21.67 -9.69
CA ALA A 156 -5.53 22.49 -10.73
C ALA A 156 -6.16 22.27 -12.12
N ALA A 157 -6.60 21.05 -12.41
CA ALA A 157 -7.35 20.73 -13.62
C ALA A 157 -8.83 21.18 -13.57
N GLY A 158 -9.32 21.64 -12.42
CA GLY A 158 -10.70 22.10 -12.24
C GLY A 158 -11.74 20.98 -12.38
N VAL A 159 -11.37 19.74 -12.03
CA VAL A 159 -12.27 18.57 -12.12
C VAL A 159 -12.55 17.99 -10.75
N GLU A 160 -13.78 17.53 -10.53
CA GLU A 160 -14.13 16.76 -9.33
C GLU A 160 -13.55 15.35 -9.41
N GLY A 161 -12.90 14.89 -8.34
CA GLY A 161 -12.30 13.57 -8.27
C GLY A 161 -11.92 13.20 -6.84
N SER A 162 -11.31 12.04 -6.66
CA SER A 162 -10.92 11.55 -5.33
C SER A 162 -9.60 10.80 -5.38
N ALA A 163 -8.76 11.02 -4.38
CA ALA A 163 -7.56 10.24 -4.12
C ALA A 163 -7.75 9.44 -2.82
N VAL A 164 -7.63 8.12 -2.92
CA VAL A 164 -7.88 7.20 -1.80
C VAL A 164 -6.60 6.40 -1.54
N PRO A 165 -6.03 6.42 -0.33
CA PRO A 165 -4.89 5.57 0.00
C PRO A 165 -5.34 4.16 0.41
N THR A 166 -4.47 3.16 0.22
CA THR A 166 -4.73 1.78 0.67
C THR A 166 -4.44 1.53 2.14
N LEU A 167 -3.29 1.98 2.64
CA LEU A 167 -2.83 1.70 4.00
C LEU A 167 -2.37 2.97 4.70
N ARG A 168 -2.35 2.93 6.03
CA ARG A 168 -1.89 4.03 6.89
C ARG A 168 -0.95 3.48 7.95
N ARG A 169 0.03 4.29 8.35
CA ARG A 169 0.97 3.95 9.42
C ARG A 169 0.21 3.66 10.72
N ASP A 170 0.62 2.59 11.40
CA ASP A 170 0.11 2.16 12.72
C ASP A 170 -1.42 1.94 12.74
N LYS A 171 -1.97 1.42 11.63
CA LYS A 171 -3.38 1.05 11.49
C LYS A 171 -3.52 -0.38 11.02
N ASP A 172 -4.64 -1.00 11.40
CA ASP A 172 -5.00 -2.33 10.91
C ASP A 172 -5.17 -2.33 9.39
N GLY A 173 -4.45 -3.23 8.72
CA GLY A 173 -4.36 -3.26 7.26
C GLY A 173 -5.68 -3.61 6.59
N LEU A 174 -6.39 -4.61 7.12
CA LEU A 174 -7.68 -5.03 6.56
C LEU A 174 -8.73 -3.93 6.69
N SER A 175 -8.83 -3.30 7.86
CA SER A 175 -9.73 -2.18 8.10
C SER A 175 -9.44 -1.00 7.16
N CYS A 176 -8.16 -0.68 6.93
CA CYS A 176 -7.78 0.36 5.97
C CYS A 176 -8.25 0.01 4.56
N LEU A 177 -7.97 -1.21 4.09
CA LEU A 177 -8.40 -1.65 2.76
C LEU A 177 -9.93 -1.63 2.60
N MET A 178 -10.69 -2.06 3.62
CA MET A 178 -12.15 -1.98 3.61
C MET A 178 -12.65 -0.53 3.55
N GLN A 179 -12.00 0.39 4.25
CA GLN A 179 -12.31 1.82 4.16
C GLN A 179 -11.99 2.37 2.76
N SER A 180 -10.88 1.95 2.14
CA SER A 180 -10.54 2.36 0.77
C SER A 180 -11.57 1.84 -0.24
N ILE A 181 -12.00 0.59 -0.13
CA ILE A 181 -13.06 0.02 -0.95
C ILE A 181 -14.38 0.79 -0.75
N ALA A 182 -14.75 1.06 0.49
CA ALA A 182 -15.96 1.82 0.80
C ALA A 182 -15.90 3.25 0.24
N ALA A 183 -14.74 3.91 0.33
CA ALA A 183 -14.53 5.24 -0.23
C ALA A 183 -14.66 5.23 -1.77
N LEU A 184 -14.01 4.27 -2.45
CA LEU A 184 -14.13 4.12 -3.90
C LEU A 184 -15.58 3.83 -4.33
N TYR A 185 -16.29 2.98 -3.59
CA TYR A 185 -17.71 2.71 -3.83
C TYR A 185 -18.57 3.97 -3.65
N ALA A 186 -18.34 4.75 -2.59
CA ALA A 186 -19.03 6.01 -2.34
C ALA A 186 -18.75 7.06 -3.44
N CYS A 187 -17.57 7.02 -4.05
CA CYS A 187 -17.20 7.83 -5.22
C CYS A 187 -17.80 7.32 -6.53
N GLY A 188 -18.61 6.24 -6.52
CA GLY A 188 -19.27 5.68 -7.70
C GLY A 188 -18.45 4.65 -8.47
N CYS A 189 -17.32 4.18 -7.94
CA CYS A 189 -16.58 3.08 -8.57
C CYS A 189 -17.36 1.77 -8.41
N ALA A 190 -17.39 0.96 -9.47
CA ALA A 190 -17.95 -0.38 -9.40
C ALA A 190 -17.08 -1.27 -8.50
N VAL A 191 -17.69 -1.83 -7.45
CA VAL A 191 -17.06 -2.80 -6.54
C VAL A 191 -17.80 -4.11 -6.65
N ASP A 192 -17.07 -5.19 -6.94
CA ASP A 192 -17.64 -6.54 -6.96
C ASP A 192 -17.70 -7.12 -5.54
N PHE A 193 -18.77 -6.81 -4.82
CA PHE A 193 -18.98 -7.30 -3.45
C PHE A 193 -19.07 -8.83 -3.35
N ARG A 194 -19.30 -9.56 -4.45
CA ARG A 194 -19.30 -11.03 -4.45
C ARG A 194 -17.90 -11.57 -4.13
N ARG A 195 -16.83 -10.81 -4.41
CA ARG A 195 -15.46 -11.19 -4.05
C ARG A 195 -15.18 -11.06 -2.55
N LEU A 196 -15.94 -10.24 -1.83
CA LEU A 196 -15.85 -10.13 -0.36
C LEU A 196 -16.64 -11.26 0.34
N TYR A 197 -17.64 -11.80 -0.34
CA TYR A 197 -18.48 -12.88 0.14
C TYR A 197 -18.56 -14.01 -0.91
N PRO A 198 -17.45 -14.72 -1.19
CA PRO A 198 -17.38 -15.71 -2.27
C PRO A 198 -18.33 -16.88 -2.07
N GLU A 199 -18.51 -17.33 -0.81
CA GLU A 199 -19.47 -18.37 -0.42
C GLU A 199 -20.92 -17.84 -0.36
N GLY A 200 -21.14 -16.57 -0.72
CA GLY A 200 -22.39 -15.87 -0.53
C GLY A 200 -22.64 -15.48 0.93
N GLY A 201 -23.89 -15.14 1.22
CA GLY A 201 -24.32 -14.74 2.55
C GLY A 201 -25.82 -14.98 2.75
N ARG A 202 -26.23 -15.08 4.01
CA ARG A 202 -27.66 -15.16 4.34
C ARG A 202 -28.31 -13.81 4.09
N VAL A 203 -29.32 -13.77 3.22
CA VAL A 203 -30.15 -12.56 3.02
C VAL A 203 -30.97 -12.31 4.28
N VAL A 204 -30.86 -11.10 4.82
CA VAL A 204 -31.59 -10.65 6.01
C VAL A 204 -32.50 -9.48 5.69
N SER A 205 -33.62 -9.35 6.40
CA SER A 205 -34.52 -8.20 6.25
C SER A 205 -33.86 -6.95 6.84
N LEU A 206 -33.78 -5.89 6.04
CA LEU A 206 -33.32 -4.55 6.44
C LEU A 206 -34.46 -3.54 6.31
N PRO A 207 -34.38 -2.36 6.97
CA PRO A 207 -35.32 -1.28 6.75
C PRO A 207 -35.47 -0.93 5.26
N THR A 208 -36.69 -0.62 4.83
CA THR A 208 -36.96 -0.19 3.44
C THR A 208 -36.38 1.19 3.16
N TYR A 209 -36.25 1.55 1.87
CA TYR A 209 -35.72 2.83 1.44
C TYR A 209 -36.41 4.04 2.13
N PRO A 210 -35.64 4.95 2.76
CA PRO A 210 -36.19 6.09 3.48
C PRO A 210 -36.54 7.23 2.51
N TRP A 211 -37.70 7.15 1.86
CA TRP A 211 -38.17 8.15 0.89
C TRP A 211 -38.18 9.59 1.43
N GLN A 212 -37.52 10.51 0.69
CA GLN A 212 -37.52 11.97 0.89
C GLN A 212 -38.82 12.55 0.33
N ARG A 213 -39.91 12.34 1.05
CA ARG A 213 -41.27 12.63 0.59
C ARG A 213 -41.49 14.13 0.33
N GLN A 214 -42.14 14.42 -0.78
CA GLN A 214 -42.72 15.73 -1.08
C GLN A 214 -44.21 15.57 -1.36
N ARG A 215 -44.98 16.64 -1.12
CA ARG A 215 -46.42 16.63 -1.38
C ARG A 215 -46.67 16.86 -2.87
N TYR A 216 -47.17 15.83 -3.53
CA TYR A 216 -47.66 15.92 -4.91
C TYR A 216 -49.18 15.84 -4.88
N TRP A 217 -49.86 16.89 -5.34
CA TRP A 217 -51.31 16.94 -5.42
C TRP A 217 -51.73 17.74 -6.65
N LEU A 218 -52.65 17.19 -7.46
CA LEU A 218 -53.25 17.92 -8.57
C LEU A 218 -54.32 18.86 -8.00
N SER A 219 -54.03 20.16 -8.00
CA SER A 219 -55.06 21.16 -7.70
C SER A 219 -56.02 21.22 -8.90
N SER A 220 -57.27 20.78 -8.73
CA SER A 220 -58.28 21.12 -9.73
C SER A 220 -58.41 22.64 -9.75
N ALA A 221 -58.17 23.28 -10.89
CA ALA A 221 -58.54 24.68 -11.05
C ALA A 221 -60.02 24.82 -10.64
N PRO A 222 -60.42 25.86 -9.87
CA PRO A 222 -61.82 26.06 -9.52
C PRO A 222 -62.64 26.04 -10.80
N GLY A 223 -63.57 25.08 -10.86
CA GLY A 223 -64.20 24.68 -12.11
C GLY A 223 -64.76 25.88 -12.87
N ARG A 224 -64.29 26.07 -14.11
CA ARG A 224 -65.14 26.66 -15.14
C ARG A 224 -66.37 25.76 -15.23
N ARG A 225 -67.47 26.16 -14.58
CA ARG A 225 -68.82 25.69 -14.93
C ARG A 225 -69.03 26.10 -16.39
N GLY A 226 -68.80 25.17 -17.31
CA GLY A 226 -68.87 25.43 -18.73
C GLY A 226 -69.14 24.16 -19.49
N GLY A 227 -70.44 23.87 -19.66
CA GLY A 227 -71.02 23.10 -20.77
C GLY A 227 -70.52 21.68 -20.97
N ARG A 228 -71.41 20.70 -20.79
CA ARG A 228 -71.29 19.39 -21.47
C ARG A 228 -71.02 19.65 -22.96
N PRO A 229 -69.89 19.21 -23.55
CA PRO A 229 -69.85 18.97 -24.97
C PRO A 229 -70.61 17.68 -25.23
N SER A 230 -71.63 17.78 -26.08
CA SER A 230 -72.30 16.64 -26.69
C SER A 230 -71.27 15.68 -27.27
N ALA A 231 -71.53 14.38 -27.10
CA ALA A 231 -70.82 13.32 -27.79
C ALA A 231 -70.79 13.59 -29.30
N SER A 232 -69.60 13.48 -29.87
CA SER A 232 -69.41 13.15 -31.27
C SER A 232 -68.24 12.19 -31.38
N THR A 233 -68.51 11.11 -32.09
CA THR A 233 -67.70 9.93 -32.39
C THR A 233 -66.55 10.23 -33.38
N ASP A 234 -65.66 9.25 -33.47
CA ASP A 234 -64.46 9.09 -34.33
C ASP A 234 -63.17 9.65 -33.72
N GLY A 235 -62.07 8.92 -33.57
CA GLY A 235 -61.67 7.59 -34.05
C GLY A 235 -60.14 7.64 -34.14
N GLY A 236 -59.42 6.75 -33.45
CA GLY A 236 -57.96 6.80 -33.42
C GLY A 236 -57.35 5.94 -32.33
N ASP A 237 -57.10 4.69 -32.70
CA ASP A 237 -56.49 3.61 -31.92
C ASP A 237 -55.02 3.91 -31.53
N GLY A 238 -54.61 3.42 -30.36
CA GLY A 238 -53.29 3.69 -29.79
C GLY A 238 -53.07 2.97 -28.46
N GLY A 239 -53.40 1.67 -28.40
CA GLY A 239 -53.08 0.80 -27.27
C GLY A 239 -51.58 0.49 -27.19
N VAL A 240 -50.94 0.87 -26.09
CA VAL A 240 -49.61 0.39 -25.69
C VAL A 240 -49.82 -0.74 -24.68
N ALA A 241 -49.43 -1.96 -25.06
CA ALA A 241 -49.40 -3.13 -24.20
C ALA A 241 -48.16 -3.11 -23.27
N PRO A 242 -48.22 -3.71 -22.07
CA PRO A 242 -47.06 -3.89 -21.20
C PRO A 242 -46.23 -5.10 -21.67
N GLY A 243 -44.91 -4.92 -21.78
CA GLY A 243 -43.96 -5.99 -22.11
C GLY A 243 -43.51 -6.74 -20.85
N ASP A 244 -43.72 -8.04 -20.88
CA ASP A 244 -43.38 -9.01 -19.84
C ASP A 244 -41.87 -9.23 -19.65
N ALA A 245 -41.55 -9.58 -18.41
CA ALA A 245 -40.26 -10.11 -17.98
C ALA A 245 -40.09 -11.58 -18.40
N ALA A 246 -38.90 -11.95 -18.89
CA ALA A 246 -38.16 -13.17 -18.52
C ALA A 246 -36.91 -13.34 -19.39
N SER A 247 -35.75 -13.51 -18.76
CA SER A 247 -35.05 -14.81 -18.68
C SER A 247 -33.53 -14.63 -18.58
N LEU A 248 -32.99 -15.22 -17.53
CA LEU A 248 -31.57 -15.41 -17.26
C LEU A 248 -31.14 -16.78 -17.80
N GLY A 249 -29.98 -16.81 -18.45
CA GLY A 249 -29.14 -17.98 -18.75
C GLY A 249 -27.80 -17.43 -19.26
N ASP A 250 -26.63 -18.00 -19.05
CA ASP A 250 -26.18 -19.25 -18.44
C ASP A 250 -24.72 -19.02 -17.99
N ALA A 251 -24.26 -19.76 -16.99
CA ALA A 251 -22.93 -19.67 -16.42
C ALA A 251 -21.94 -20.55 -17.20
N GLY A 252 -20.82 -19.95 -17.61
CA GLY A 252 -19.65 -20.68 -18.12
C GLY A 252 -18.54 -20.75 -17.06
N ASP A 253 -18.06 -21.96 -16.80
CA ASP A 253 -16.93 -22.34 -15.93
C ASP A 253 -15.58 -21.68 -16.29
N VAL A 254 -14.77 -21.28 -15.28
CA VAL A 254 -13.29 -21.42 -15.20
C VAL A 254 -12.74 -21.06 -13.77
N PRO A 255 -11.48 -21.39 -13.35
CA PRO A 255 -11.21 -22.22 -12.16
C PRO A 255 -10.21 -21.65 -11.10
N ALA A 256 -10.12 -22.37 -9.95
CA ALA A 256 -8.91 -22.76 -9.18
C ALA A 256 -7.77 -21.77 -8.79
N GLU A 257 -8.03 -20.60 -8.21
CA GLU A 257 -6.97 -19.77 -7.56
C GLU A 257 -7.12 -19.63 -6.03
N ALA A 258 -8.30 -19.88 -5.47
CA ALA A 258 -8.58 -19.70 -4.04
C ALA A 258 -7.86 -20.71 -3.10
N ALA A 259 -7.39 -21.84 -3.65
CA ALA A 259 -6.71 -22.87 -2.86
C ALA A 259 -5.30 -22.45 -2.41
N VAL A 260 -4.61 -21.56 -3.15
CA VAL A 260 -3.16 -21.30 -2.97
C VAL A 260 -2.85 -20.48 -1.71
N HIS A 261 -3.75 -19.59 -1.28
CA HIS A 261 -3.49 -18.70 -0.15
C HIS A 261 -3.82 -19.30 1.23
N ALA A 262 -4.83 -20.18 1.30
CA ALA A 262 -5.10 -20.96 2.50
C ALA A 262 -3.97 -21.97 2.76
N ASP A 263 -3.43 -22.56 1.70
CA ASP A 263 -2.31 -23.51 1.76
C ASP A 263 -1.02 -22.82 2.24
N ALA A 264 -0.74 -21.58 1.80
CA ALA A 264 0.46 -20.84 2.23
C ALA A 264 0.42 -20.38 3.71
N ALA A 265 -0.75 -20.08 4.27
CA ALA A 265 -0.89 -19.75 5.69
C ALA A 265 -0.83 -21.01 6.58
N ALA A 266 -1.46 -22.10 6.14
CA ALA A 266 -1.37 -23.40 6.80
C ALA A 266 0.06 -23.97 6.74
N ALA A 267 0.73 -23.89 5.59
CA ALA A 267 2.12 -24.32 5.41
C ALA A 267 3.09 -23.54 6.30
N ARG A 268 2.90 -22.21 6.46
CA ARG A 268 3.71 -21.38 7.38
C ARG A 268 3.51 -21.77 8.84
N GLY A 269 2.28 -22.07 9.26
CA GLY A 269 2.00 -22.57 10.62
C GLY A 269 2.61 -23.97 10.88
N VAL A 270 2.61 -24.83 9.86
CA VAL A 270 3.22 -26.17 9.92
C VAL A 270 4.75 -26.08 9.99
N ASP A 271 5.37 -25.17 9.24
CA ASP A 271 6.83 -24.97 9.24
C ASP A 271 7.34 -24.41 10.58
N ALA A 272 6.61 -23.46 11.17
CA ALA A 272 6.89 -22.95 12.52
C ALA A 272 6.85 -24.08 13.57
N ALA A 273 5.78 -24.90 13.57
CA ALA A 273 5.65 -26.01 14.50
C ALA A 273 6.76 -27.07 14.31
N ALA A 274 7.17 -27.34 13.07
CA ALA A 274 8.24 -28.28 12.75
C ALA A 274 9.63 -27.77 13.20
N TRP A 275 9.91 -26.47 13.02
CA TRP A 275 11.15 -25.86 13.50
C TRP A 275 11.23 -25.88 15.04
N LEU A 276 10.13 -25.55 15.73
CA LEU A 276 10.05 -25.62 17.20
C LEU A 276 10.24 -27.05 17.73
N ALA A 277 9.69 -28.05 17.04
CA ALA A 277 9.87 -29.45 17.39
C ALA A 277 11.34 -29.89 17.25
N ARG A 278 12.03 -29.46 16.19
CA ARG A 278 13.47 -29.71 16.00
C ARG A 278 14.32 -29.06 17.09
N LEU A 279 14.04 -27.79 17.43
CA LEU A 279 14.75 -27.11 18.51
C LEU A 279 14.59 -27.81 19.86
N ARG A 280 13.38 -28.27 20.20
CA ARG A 280 13.12 -29.00 21.46
C ARG A 280 13.84 -30.35 21.52
N ALA A 281 14.09 -30.99 20.37
CA ALA A 281 14.82 -32.25 20.29
C ALA A 281 16.35 -32.09 20.44
N LEU A 282 16.89 -30.87 20.29
CA LEU A 282 18.31 -30.59 20.44
C LEU A 282 18.70 -30.39 21.92
N PRO A 283 19.94 -30.76 22.32
CA PRO A 283 20.52 -30.36 23.60
C PRO A 283 20.58 -28.83 23.76
N PRO A 284 20.50 -28.26 24.97
CA PRO A 284 20.51 -26.80 25.20
C PRO A 284 21.70 -26.09 24.52
N GLU A 285 22.88 -26.69 24.58
CA GLU A 285 24.13 -26.22 23.95
C GLU A 285 23.99 -26.06 22.41
N ALA A 286 23.23 -26.95 21.77
CA ALA A 286 23.02 -26.98 20.32
C ALA A 286 21.83 -26.12 19.86
N ARG A 287 20.90 -25.78 20.77
CA ARG A 287 19.76 -24.89 20.49
C ARG A 287 20.23 -23.48 20.17
N ALA A 288 21.22 -22.98 20.91
CA ALA A 288 21.77 -21.65 20.70
C ALA A 288 22.37 -21.50 19.29
N ALA A 289 23.16 -22.49 18.84
CA ALA A 289 23.75 -22.50 17.51
C ALA A 289 22.71 -22.57 16.38
N GLU A 290 21.65 -23.38 16.54
CA GLU A 290 20.56 -23.51 15.55
C GLU A 290 19.74 -22.21 15.45
N VAL A 291 19.42 -21.57 16.59
CA VAL A 291 18.70 -20.28 16.59
C VAL A 291 19.56 -19.19 15.98
N GLU A 292 20.85 -19.12 16.32
CA GLU A 292 21.75 -18.13 15.74
C GLU A 292 21.90 -18.31 14.22
N ALA A 293 22.02 -19.55 13.74
CA ALA A 293 22.05 -19.84 12.31
C ALA A 293 20.75 -19.44 11.60
N ALA A 294 19.60 -19.66 12.24
CA ALA A 294 18.29 -19.27 11.69
C ALA A 294 18.12 -17.75 11.65
N VAL A 295 18.46 -17.03 12.72
CA VAL A 295 18.42 -15.56 12.76
C VAL A 295 19.37 -14.99 11.72
N ARG A 296 20.57 -15.57 11.56
CA ARG A 296 21.54 -15.16 10.55
C ARG A 296 21.00 -15.34 9.13
N ALA A 297 20.28 -16.42 8.86
CA ALA A 297 19.61 -16.64 7.57
C ALA A 297 18.48 -15.61 7.33
N ASP A 298 17.68 -15.31 8.35
CA ASP A 298 16.60 -14.32 8.24
C ASP A 298 17.15 -12.90 8.03
N VAL A 299 18.28 -12.57 8.67
CA VAL A 299 19.03 -11.31 8.44
C VAL A 299 19.60 -11.27 7.02
N ALA A 300 20.21 -12.36 6.54
CA ALA A 300 20.74 -12.43 5.17
C ALA A 300 19.63 -12.22 4.13
N ALA A 301 18.47 -12.85 4.33
CA ALA A 301 17.30 -12.67 3.49
C ALA A 301 16.79 -11.21 3.51
N ALA A 302 16.74 -10.58 4.69
CA ALA A 302 16.33 -9.18 4.83
C ALA A 302 17.32 -8.21 4.15
N LEU A 303 18.62 -8.53 4.15
CA LEU A 303 19.68 -7.76 3.49
C LEU A 303 19.88 -8.11 2.01
N LEU A 304 19.14 -9.09 1.48
CA LEU A 304 19.29 -9.62 0.12
C LEU A 304 20.71 -10.16 -0.16
N LEU A 305 21.36 -10.72 0.86
CA LEU A 305 22.68 -11.33 0.74
C LEU A 305 22.54 -12.82 0.37
N PRO A 306 23.37 -13.32 -0.55
CA PRO A 306 23.29 -14.70 -1.03
C PRO A 306 23.78 -15.73 0.01
N GLU A 307 24.67 -15.33 0.94
CA GLU A 307 25.24 -16.23 1.94
C GLU A 307 25.10 -15.67 3.36
N ALA A 308 24.46 -16.46 4.23
CA ALA A 308 24.29 -16.10 5.64
C ALA A 308 25.60 -16.23 6.43
N ALA A 309 26.53 -17.11 6.02
CA ALA A 309 27.74 -17.43 6.76
C ALA A 309 28.75 -16.27 6.88
N GLU A 310 28.65 -15.25 6.02
CA GLU A 310 29.56 -14.10 6.02
C GLU A 310 29.14 -12.97 6.97
N ILE A 311 27.94 -13.04 7.55
CA ILE A 311 27.47 -12.03 8.49
C ILE A 311 28.21 -12.22 9.82
N PRO A 312 28.84 -11.21 10.44
CA PRO A 312 29.40 -11.33 11.79
C PRO A 312 28.29 -11.37 12.85
N ALA A 313 28.44 -12.19 13.90
CA ALA A 313 27.42 -12.36 14.94
C ALA A 313 27.23 -11.11 15.82
N ASP A 314 28.32 -10.34 15.98
CA ASP A 314 28.53 -9.23 16.90
C ASP A 314 28.55 -7.86 16.21
N CYS A 315 28.41 -7.82 14.88
CA CYS A 315 28.35 -6.57 14.14
C CYS A 315 26.93 -5.97 14.20
N PRO A 316 26.80 -4.66 14.50
CA PRO A 316 25.51 -3.99 14.47
C PRO A 316 24.85 -4.06 13.09
N LEU A 317 23.59 -4.49 13.03
CA LEU A 317 22.83 -4.67 11.79
C LEU A 317 22.79 -3.40 10.92
N ARG A 318 22.82 -2.21 11.54
CA ARG A 318 22.87 -0.93 10.81
C ARG A 318 24.16 -0.73 10.03
N GLU A 319 25.28 -1.23 10.54
CA GLU A 319 26.58 -1.17 9.85
C GLU A 319 26.63 -2.13 8.64
N LEU A 320 25.81 -3.17 8.68
CA LEU A 320 25.57 -4.08 7.55
C LEU A 320 24.54 -3.55 6.54
N GLY A 321 24.09 -2.30 6.70
CA GLY A 321 23.14 -1.65 5.79
C GLY A 321 21.67 -1.94 6.07
N MET A 322 21.33 -2.51 7.24
CA MET A 322 19.93 -2.74 7.61
C MET A 322 19.17 -1.42 7.79
N ASP A 323 18.15 -1.23 6.96
CA ASP A 323 17.24 -0.08 7.04
C ASP A 323 15.92 -0.40 7.78
N SER A 324 15.05 0.60 7.90
CA SER A 324 13.77 0.47 8.60
C SER A 324 12.77 -0.48 7.92
N LEU A 325 12.86 -0.66 6.60
CA LEU A 325 11.98 -1.59 5.87
C LEU A 325 12.50 -3.03 6.02
N MET A 326 13.81 -3.22 5.93
CA MET A 326 14.48 -4.50 6.17
C MET A 326 14.27 -5.00 7.60
N ALA A 327 14.31 -4.10 8.60
CA ALA A 327 13.99 -4.44 10.00
C ALA A 327 12.53 -4.93 10.17
N VAL A 328 11.60 -4.37 9.39
CA VAL A 328 10.19 -4.82 9.39
C VAL A 328 10.03 -6.19 8.74
N ASN A 329 10.77 -6.46 7.66
CA ASN A 329 10.79 -7.76 7.02
C ASN A 329 11.42 -8.81 7.94
N LEU A 330 12.56 -8.51 8.57
CA LEU A 330 13.20 -9.38 9.56
C LEU A 330 12.23 -9.74 10.70
N ARG A 331 11.49 -8.76 11.22
CA ARG A 331 10.44 -9.01 12.22
C ARG A 331 9.36 -9.95 11.70
N HIS A 332 8.91 -9.75 10.45
CA HIS A 332 7.88 -10.58 9.83
C HIS A 332 8.35 -12.03 9.70
N GLU A 333 9.57 -12.25 9.21
CA GLU A 333 10.17 -13.58 9.08
C GLU A 333 10.37 -14.26 10.45
N LEU A 334 10.89 -13.53 11.44
CA LEU A 334 11.06 -14.06 12.81
C LEU A 334 9.71 -14.39 13.47
N SER A 335 8.68 -13.57 13.25
CA SER A 335 7.33 -13.84 13.77
C SER A 335 6.71 -15.07 13.11
N ALA A 336 6.93 -15.24 11.80
CA ALA A 336 6.47 -16.42 11.07
C ALA A 336 7.17 -17.70 11.55
N ARG A 337 8.49 -17.64 11.77
CA ARG A 337 9.31 -18.78 12.22
C ARG A 337 9.00 -19.21 13.64
N THR A 338 8.87 -18.24 14.56
CA THR A 338 8.65 -18.52 15.99
C THR A 338 7.18 -18.77 16.33
N GLY A 339 6.25 -18.37 15.45
CA GLY A 339 4.81 -18.39 15.73
C GLY A 339 4.40 -17.41 16.84
N GLN A 340 5.29 -16.52 17.27
CA GLN A 340 5.08 -15.52 18.32
C GLN A 340 5.20 -14.11 17.73
N PRO A 341 4.45 -13.12 18.25
CA PRO A 341 4.57 -11.74 17.79
C PRO A 341 5.92 -11.14 18.23
N VAL A 342 6.70 -10.64 17.27
CA VAL A 342 7.98 -9.97 17.55
C VAL A 342 7.81 -8.44 17.54
N PRO A 343 8.35 -7.69 18.52
CA PRO A 343 8.25 -6.24 18.57
C PRO A 343 8.85 -5.54 17.34
N SER A 344 8.25 -4.42 16.93
CA SER A 344 8.75 -3.60 15.83
C SER A 344 10.08 -2.90 16.10
N THR A 345 10.50 -2.86 17.37
CA THR A 345 11.75 -2.26 17.82
C THR A 345 12.89 -3.27 17.94
N LEU A 346 12.66 -4.56 17.64
CA LEU A 346 13.63 -5.64 17.82
C LEU A 346 15.04 -5.29 17.30
N ALA A 347 15.16 -4.88 16.03
CA ALA A 347 16.46 -4.58 15.41
C ALA A 347 17.17 -3.36 16.01
N PHE A 348 16.50 -2.60 16.87
CA PHE A 348 17.05 -1.45 17.60
C PHE A 348 17.36 -1.78 19.06
N ASP A 349 16.52 -2.59 19.70
CA ASP A 349 16.70 -3.05 21.08
C ASP A 349 17.79 -4.14 21.16
N TYR A 350 17.93 -4.93 20.08
CA TYR A 350 18.88 -6.03 19.92
C TYR A 350 19.62 -5.84 18.59
N PRO A 351 20.63 -4.95 18.53
CA PRO A 351 21.24 -4.53 17.28
C PRO A 351 22.14 -5.58 16.60
N THR A 352 22.37 -6.75 17.18
CA THR A 352 23.23 -7.81 16.62
C THR A 352 22.50 -9.16 16.47
N VAL A 353 23.00 -10.03 15.57
CA VAL A 353 22.47 -11.40 15.38
C VAL A 353 22.50 -12.18 16.70
N GLN A 354 23.57 -12.05 17.47
CA GLN A 354 23.74 -12.73 18.75
C GLN A 354 22.71 -12.27 19.80
N GLU A 355 22.41 -10.97 19.86
CA GLU A 355 21.41 -10.42 20.78
C GLU A 355 19.99 -10.82 20.41
N ILE A 356 19.67 -10.84 19.11
CA ILE A 356 18.36 -11.31 18.61
C ILE A 356 18.21 -12.81 18.88
N ALA A 357 19.25 -13.62 18.67
CA ALA A 357 19.21 -15.05 18.96
C ALA A 357 18.94 -15.32 20.45
N ARG A 358 19.56 -14.53 21.34
CA ARG A 358 19.30 -14.58 22.78
C ARG A 358 17.86 -14.20 23.12
N TYR A 359 17.35 -13.10 22.54
CA TYR A 359 15.95 -12.69 22.70
C TYR A 359 14.97 -13.79 22.28
N VAL A 360 15.23 -14.46 21.15
CA VAL A 360 14.38 -15.57 20.66
C VAL A 360 14.36 -16.74 21.66
N LEU A 361 15.50 -17.07 22.27
CA LEU A 361 15.60 -18.16 23.26
C LEU A 361 14.96 -17.80 24.59
N ASP A 362 15.24 -16.60 25.11
CA ASP A 362 14.87 -16.21 26.47
C ASP A 362 13.40 -15.75 26.56
N ASP A 363 12.95 -14.95 25.59
CA ASP A 363 11.65 -14.27 25.67
C ASP A 363 10.57 -14.91 24.78
N LEU A 364 10.95 -15.45 23.62
CA LEU A 364 9.97 -16.07 22.69
C LEU A 364 9.83 -17.58 22.89
N LEU A 365 10.84 -18.24 23.44
CA LEU A 365 10.89 -19.69 23.63
C LEU A 365 11.28 -20.11 25.06
N PRO A 366 10.67 -19.54 26.12
CA PRO A 366 11.04 -19.87 27.48
C PRO A 366 10.88 -21.39 27.73
N GLU A 367 11.93 -22.02 28.23
CA GLU A 367 11.90 -23.43 28.61
C GLU A 367 10.92 -23.62 29.79
N GLY A 368 9.69 -24.03 29.48
CA GLY A 368 8.71 -24.66 30.37
C GLY A 368 8.56 -24.08 31.79
N ARG A 369 7.58 -23.19 32.01
CA ARG A 369 6.78 -23.26 33.25
C ARG A 369 5.62 -24.21 32.99
N GLY A 370 5.55 -25.28 33.78
CA GLY A 370 4.48 -26.27 33.75
C GLY A 370 3.09 -25.63 33.91
N ALA A 371 2.09 -26.32 33.37
CA ALA A 371 0.67 -25.99 33.48
C ALA A 371 0.27 -25.60 34.93
N PRO A 372 -0.67 -24.66 35.12
CA PRO A 372 -1.23 -24.39 36.44
C PRO A 372 -1.97 -25.66 36.90
N GLY A 373 -1.41 -26.35 37.88
CA GLY A 373 -2.02 -27.50 38.51
C GLY A 373 -3.29 -27.10 39.25
N ASP A 374 -4.33 -27.91 39.05
CA ASP A 374 -5.49 -28.03 39.92
C ASP A 374 -5.06 -27.97 41.39
N ASP A 375 -5.60 -27.01 42.13
CA ASP A 375 -5.70 -27.13 43.58
C ASP A 375 -7.14 -26.82 44.00
N THR A 376 -7.99 -27.82 43.80
CA THR A 376 -9.24 -27.98 44.56
C THR A 376 -9.29 -29.41 45.11
N ALA A 377 -8.92 -29.59 46.38
CA ALA A 377 -9.91 -29.84 47.45
C ALA A 377 -9.29 -30.47 48.72
N ALA A 378 -9.43 -29.72 49.81
CA ALA A 378 -10.10 -30.11 51.07
C ALA A 378 -9.37 -30.96 52.15
N SER A 379 -9.27 -30.32 53.33
CA SER A 379 -9.89 -30.74 54.61
C SER A 379 -8.97 -31.19 55.76
N GLY A 380 -9.25 -30.61 56.95
CA GLY A 380 -8.77 -31.00 58.28
C GLY A 380 -8.33 -29.78 59.10
N ALA A 381 -9.24 -29.13 59.85
CA ALA A 381 -9.36 -29.25 61.32
C ALA A 381 -8.14 -28.64 62.05
N ASP A 382 -8.18 -27.85 63.11
CA ASP A 382 -9.16 -27.37 64.10
C ASP A 382 -8.32 -26.49 65.07
N GLY A 383 -8.93 -25.68 65.93
CA GLY A 383 -8.28 -25.22 67.17
C GLY A 383 -7.55 -23.86 67.17
N ASP A 384 -8.32 -22.79 67.36
CA ASP A 384 -8.36 -21.95 68.56
C ASP A 384 -7.06 -21.38 69.23
N VAL A 385 -7.26 -20.18 69.80
CA VAL A 385 -6.55 -19.52 70.91
C VAL A 385 -5.34 -18.59 70.63
N ARG A 386 -5.69 -17.28 70.66
CA ARG A 386 -5.02 -16.08 71.20
C ARG A 386 -3.93 -15.35 70.43
#